data_AF-A0A2V7LNE4-F1
#
_entry.id   AF-A0A2V7LNE4-F1
#
_cell.length_a   1.000
_cell.length_b   1.000
_cell.length_c   1.000
_cell.angle_alpha   90.00
_cell.angle_beta   90.00
_cell.angle_gamma   90.00
#
_symmetry.space_group_name_H-M   'P 1'
#
loop_
_entity.id
_entity.type
_entity.pdbx_description
1 polymer ?
#
loop_
_entity_poly.entity_id
_entity_poly.type
_entity_poly.pdbx_seq_one_letter_code
_entity_poly.pdbx_strand_id
1 'polypeptide(L)'
;MKPDQPGASGTVTITGTDFTASIGTTTYSGMYTLSNPDVITVNLTSPLPTQLVGTYRLRNDSLAVSGTVAGQRLSLVGTRVP
;
A
#
# COMPACT_ATOMS: atom_id res chain seq x y z
N MET A 1 15.83 -22.28 -1.98
CA MET A 1 15.02 -21.18 -2.54
C MET A 1 13.87 -20.95 -1.59
N LYS A 2 13.88 -19.86 -0.81
CA LYS A 2 12.75 -19.55 0.07
C LYS A 2 11.66 -18.98 -0.85
N PRO A 3 10.43 -19.54 -0.88
CA PRO A 3 9.42 -19.03 -1.77
C PRO A 3 9.16 -17.59 -1.37
N ASP A 4 9.17 -16.68 -2.36
CA ASP A 4 8.55 -15.38 -2.22
C ASP A 4 7.16 -15.62 -1.64
N GLN A 5 7.04 -15.35 -0.35
CA GLN A 5 5.78 -15.50 0.37
C GLN A 5 4.77 -14.69 -0.44
N PRO A 6 3.66 -15.29 -0.94
CA PRO A 6 2.77 -14.62 -1.86
C PRO A 6 2.39 -13.29 -1.24
N GLY A 7 2.93 -12.21 -1.80
CA GLY A 7 2.58 -10.88 -1.33
C GLY A 7 1.08 -10.77 -1.53
N ALA A 8 0.35 -10.45 -0.47
CA ALA A 8 -1.09 -10.34 -0.61
C ALA A 8 -1.36 -9.24 -1.65
N SER A 9 -1.97 -9.63 -2.77
CA SER A 9 -2.30 -8.74 -3.87
C SER A 9 -3.64 -8.08 -3.56
N GLY A 10 -3.70 -6.80 -3.90
CA GLY A 10 -4.83 -5.97 -3.56
C GLY A 10 -4.86 -4.72 -4.41
N THR A 11 -6.02 -4.06 -4.41
CA THR A 11 -6.16 -2.76 -5.04
C THR A 11 -5.84 -1.68 -4.03
N VAL A 12 -5.16 -0.63 -4.49
CA VAL A 12 -4.98 0.60 -3.71
C VAL A 12 -5.66 1.76 -4.41
N THR A 13 -6.41 2.52 -3.63
CA THR A 13 -7.01 3.79 -4.03
C THR A 13 -6.40 4.87 -3.17
N ILE A 14 -5.85 5.89 -3.83
CA ILE A 14 -5.36 7.08 -3.17
C ILE A 14 -6.20 8.26 -3.63
N THR A 15 -6.73 9.02 -2.66
CA THR A 15 -7.54 10.22 -2.89
C THR A 15 -7.02 11.33 -1.97
N GLY A 16 -6.48 12.42 -2.51
CA GLY A 16 -5.86 13.46 -1.68
C GLY A 16 -4.71 12.89 -0.84
N THR A 17 -4.85 12.91 0.49
CA THR A 17 -3.93 12.29 1.48
C THR A 17 -4.45 10.97 2.06
N ASP A 18 -5.64 10.55 1.65
CA ASP A 18 -6.27 9.32 2.10
C ASP A 18 -5.79 8.13 1.28
N PHE A 19 -5.57 7.02 1.98
CA PHE A 19 -5.15 5.75 1.43
C PHE A 19 -6.18 4.69 1.80
N THR A 20 -6.64 3.94 0.80
CA THR A 20 -7.45 2.75 0.99
C THR A 20 -6.83 1.60 0.22
N ALA A 21 -6.59 0.46 0.86
CA ALA A 21 -6.15 -0.76 0.21
C ALA A 21 -7.09 -1.92 0.54
N SER A 22 -7.57 -2.62 -0.49
CA SER A 22 -8.36 -3.83 -0.31
C SER A 22 -7.50 -5.05 -0.59
N ILE A 23 -7.35 -5.92 0.42
CA ILE A 23 -6.54 -7.13 0.38
C ILE A 23 -7.44 -8.31 0.72
N GLY A 24 -7.83 -9.08 -0.29
CA GLY A 24 -8.86 -10.12 -0.12
C GLY A 24 -10.17 -9.50 0.38
N THR A 25 -10.64 -9.92 1.55
CA THR A 25 -11.85 -9.40 2.21
C THR A 25 -11.58 -8.28 3.21
N THR A 26 -10.32 -7.91 3.43
CA THR A 26 -9.92 -6.91 4.42
C THR A 26 -9.65 -5.58 3.73
N THR A 27 -10.34 -4.53 4.19
CA THR A 27 -10.07 -3.16 3.73
C THR A 27 -9.23 -2.44 4.77
N TYR A 28 -8.05 -2.03 4.35
CA TYR A 28 -7.15 -1.19 5.12
C TYR A 28 -7.36 0.27 4.71
N SER A 29 -7.49 1.16 5.69
CA SER A 29 -7.60 2.59 5.43
C SER A 29 -6.69 3.38 6.34
N GLY A 30 -6.21 4.52 5.87
CA GLY A 30 -5.29 5.37 6.61
C GLY A 30 -4.88 6.61 5.83
N MET A 31 -3.87 7.30 6.35
CA MET A 31 -3.23 8.41 5.66
C MET A 31 -1.87 7.97 5.13
N TYR A 32 -1.53 8.41 3.92
CA TYR A 32 -0.21 8.19 3.36
C TYR A 32 0.60 9.48 3.29
N THR A 33 1.92 9.32 3.36
CA THR A 33 2.89 10.35 3.06
C THR A 33 3.89 9.81 2.03
N LEU A 34 4.22 10.65 1.06
CA LEU A 34 5.27 10.37 0.10
C LEU A 34 6.54 11.07 0.54
N SER A 35 7.68 10.40 0.39
CA SER A 35 9.00 10.95 0.64
C SER A 35 9.88 10.68 -0.57
N ASN A 36 10.62 11.70 -1.00
CA ASN A 36 11.55 11.57 -2.12
C ASN A 36 12.71 10.61 -1.77
N PRO A 37 13.22 9.82 -2.73
CA PRO A 37 12.83 9.79 -4.14
C PRO A 37 11.62 8.90 -4.46
N ASP A 38 11.40 7.78 -3.77
CA ASP A 38 10.36 6.80 -4.14
C ASP A 38 9.76 6.09 -2.91
N VAL A 39 9.68 6.75 -1.76
CA VAL A 39 9.22 6.13 -0.51
C VAL A 39 7.77 6.53 -0.23
N ILE A 40 6.95 5.55 0.14
CA ILE A 40 5.60 5.76 0.67
C ILE A 40 5.51 5.18 2.07
N THR A 41 4.97 5.98 2.98
CA THR A 41 4.63 5.55 4.33
C THR A 41 3.14 5.72 4.51
N VAL A 42 2.44 4.65 4.85
CA VAL A 42 1.00 4.66 5.11
C VAL A 42 0.77 4.32 6.56
N ASN A 43 0.13 5.24 7.29
CA ASN A 43 -0.34 4.99 8.64
C ASN A 43 -1.78 4.47 8.54
N LEU A 44 -1.91 3.14 8.55
CA LEU A 44 -3.19 2.46 8.54
C LEU A 44 -3.80 2.52 9.93
N THR A 45 -5.07 2.91 10.00
CA THR A 45 -5.84 3.04 11.24
C THR A 45 -6.93 1.98 11.37
N SER A 46 -7.34 1.37 10.26
CA SER A 46 -8.36 0.32 10.18
C SER A 46 -7.88 -0.84 9.31
N PRO A 47 -8.23 -2.10 9.63
CA PRO A 47 -8.98 -2.54 10.82
C PRO A 47 -8.12 -2.56 12.10
N LEU A 48 -6.81 -2.38 11.97
CA LEU A 48 -5.87 -2.32 13.09
C LEU A 48 -4.79 -1.26 12.82
N PRO A 49 -4.32 -0.54 13.85
CA PRO A 49 -3.24 0.43 13.69
C PRO A 49 -1.96 -0.26 13.25
N THR A 50 -1.49 0.06 12.04
CA THR A 50 -0.25 -0.50 11.51
C THR A 50 0.37 0.47 10.50
N GLN A 51 1.63 0.27 10.19
CA GLN A 51 2.34 1.09 9.22
C GLN A 51 2.74 0.24 8.03
N LEU A 52 2.37 0.69 6.84
CA LEU A 52 2.91 0.16 5.59
C LEU A 52 4.01 1.10 5.14
N VAL A 53 5.26 0.65 5.24
CA VAL A 53 6.39 1.36 4.63
C VAL A 53 6.78 0.63 3.37
N GLY A 54 6.86 1.36 2.27
CA GLY A 54 7.11 0.78 0.98
C GLY A 54 7.75 1.73 0.00
N THR A 55 7.94 1.22 -1.22
CA THR A 55 8.27 2.05 -2.37
C THR A 55 7.02 2.31 -3.18
N TYR A 56 6.94 3.50 -3.77
CA TYR A 56 5.89 3.83 -4.73
C TYR A 56 6.48 4.01 -6.13
N ARG A 57 5.73 3.60 -7.15
CA ARG A 57 6.03 3.92 -8.54
C ARG A 57 4.78 4.42 -9.22
N LEU A 58 4.79 5.67 -9.69
CA LEU A 58 3.79 6.19 -10.62
C LEU A 58 4.20 5.81 -12.05
N ARG A 59 3.41 4.97 -12.71
CA ARG A 59 3.48 4.79 -14.17
C ARG A 59 2.07 4.90 -14.73
N ASN A 60 1.81 5.91 -15.57
CA ASN A 60 0.48 6.13 -16.19
C ASN A 60 -0.67 5.97 -15.18
N ASP A 61 -0.68 6.76 -14.11
CA ASP A 61 -1.69 6.75 -13.04
C ASP A 61 -1.78 5.46 -12.21
N SER A 62 -0.97 4.44 -12.52
CA SER A 62 -0.83 3.23 -11.71
C SER A 62 0.22 3.44 -10.64
N LEU A 63 -0.18 3.18 -9.40
CA LEU A 63 0.62 3.22 -8.20
C LEU A 63 0.90 1.79 -7.73
N ALA A 64 2.15 1.37 -7.82
CA ALA A 64 2.61 0.15 -7.16
C ALA A 64 3.15 0.50 -5.77
N VAL A 65 2.56 -0.06 -4.72
CA VAL A 65 2.99 0.07 -3.33
C VAL A 65 3.43 -1.29 -2.83
N SER A 66 4.72 -1.46 -2.54
CA SER A 66 5.23 -2.70 -1.95
C SER A 66 5.82 -2.41 -0.58
N GLY A 67 5.35 -3.10 0.46
CA GLY A 67 5.79 -2.84 1.83
C GLY A 67 5.56 -4.02 2.76
N THR A 68 5.76 -3.81 4.06
CA THR A 68 5.47 -4.83 5.08
C THR A 68 4.40 -4.30 6.03
N VAL A 69 3.34 -5.07 6.25
CA VAL A 69 2.27 -4.77 7.23
C VAL A 69 2.17 -5.94 8.19
N ALA A 70 2.28 -5.67 9.49
CA ALA A 70 2.19 -6.69 10.54
C ALA A 70 3.09 -7.94 10.28
N GLY A 71 4.27 -7.74 9.69
CA GLY A 71 5.21 -8.81 9.33
C GLY A 71 4.93 -9.55 8.02
N GLN A 72 3.86 -9.20 7.30
CA GLN A 72 3.56 -9.72 5.96
C GLN A 72 4.02 -8.74 4.89
N ARG A 73 4.75 -9.24 3.90
CA ARG A 73 5.09 -8.45 2.72
C ARG A 73 3.85 -8.31 1.85
N LEU A 74 3.50 -7.07 1.53
CA LEU A 74 2.37 -6.71 0.68
C LEU A 74 2.89 -6.13 -0.63
N SER A 75 2.19 -6.45 -1.71
CA SER A 75 2.43 -5.87 -3.04
C SER A 75 1.10 -5.45 -3.61
N LEU A 76 0.79 -4.17 -3.45
CA LEU A 76 -0.44 -3.54 -3.86
C LEU A 76 -0.18 -2.83 -5.18
N VAL A 77 -1.07 -3.01 -6.14
CA VAL A 77 -1.06 -2.24 -7.38
C VAL A 77 -2.44 -1.64 -7.51
N GLY A 78 -2.49 -0.33 -7.72
CA GLY A 78 -3.75 0.36 -7.81
C GLY A 78 -3.64 1.63 -8.61
N THR A 79 -4.74 2.38 -8.63
CA THR A 79 -4.89 3.57 -9.45
C THR A 79 -5.02 4.77 -8.55
N ARG A 80 -4.26 5.82 -8.84
CA ARG A 80 -4.48 7.12 -8.19
C ARG A 80 -5.76 7.71 -8.77
N VAL A 81 -6.72 8.03 -7.92
CA VAL A 81 -7.92 8.76 -8.35
C VAL A 81 -7.60 10.25 -8.22
N PRO A 82 -7.76 11.05 -9.30
CA PRO A 82 -7.48 12.48 -9.27
C PRO A 82 -8.38 13.25 -8.30
#